data_AF-A0A918KJR6-F1
#
_entry.id   AF-A0A918KJR6-F1
#
_cell.length_a   1.000
_cell.length_b   1.000
_cell.length_c   1.000
_cell.angle_alpha   90.00
_cell.angle_beta   90.00
_cell.angle_gamma   90.00
#
_symmetry.space_group_name_H-M   'P 1'
#
loop_
_entity.id
_entity.type
_entity.pdbx_description
1 polymer ?
#
loop_
_entity_poly.entity_id
_entity_poly.type
_entity_poly.pdbx_seq_one_letter_code
_entity_poly.pdbx_strand_id
1 'polypeptide(L)'
;MNNIEWLDFIPSAMSAIAAVAAAVAAIVALNTSRKANTLSEKSLLAIHHNSTAIELSNAIEEVRRSTKDLSTISYNVWEKWAREIESEDNRSEGGLDPRPLRHVLTNGSEMLVDHGASRGQWYQRAMQSMFSIIRDGAGRLDEAEYRLLLKVADGTYGDFEGAFGTPPADKAITKSKAFKWVCYQLIKRVPSEAWHNSWRSAWLANGWIDQYRMEFKKTRPILEQTLSSLRKEKNKIEHSALPLEANPKLQRKYQKVLAELEVLVEDCDLDHMEPYQEWEYNEDISLLVIYSMAIAFLTTKVIDSIVSESEYINDF
;
A
#
# COMPACT_ATOMS: atom_id res chain seq x y z
N MET A 1 43.97 1.27 -80.43
CA MET A 1 43.32 0.08 -79.83
C MET A 1 43.37 0.25 -78.32
N ASN A 2 42.31 0.86 -77.76
CA ASN A 2 42.15 1.10 -76.32
C ASN A 2 41.35 -0.07 -75.73
N ASN A 3 42.02 -1.20 -75.47
CA ASN A 3 41.38 -2.41 -74.94
C ASN A 3 41.66 -2.64 -73.44
N ILE A 4 41.96 -1.57 -72.68
CA ILE A 4 42.43 -1.71 -71.29
C ILE A 4 41.39 -1.26 -70.23
N GLU A 5 40.32 -0.54 -70.57
CA GLU A 5 39.46 0.04 -69.51
C GLU A 5 38.29 -0.85 -69.02
N TRP A 6 37.80 -1.80 -69.83
CA TRP A 6 36.64 -2.63 -69.46
C TRP A 6 37.00 -3.86 -68.61
N LEU A 7 38.20 -4.42 -68.78
CA LEU A 7 38.64 -5.62 -68.06
C LEU A 7 39.04 -5.32 -66.61
N ASP A 8 39.42 -4.08 -66.27
CA ASP A 8 39.73 -3.66 -64.90
C ASP A 8 38.50 -3.11 -64.15
N PHE A 9 37.46 -2.67 -64.87
CA PHE A 9 36.22 -2.15 -64.29
C PHE A 9 35.30 -3.26 -63.74
N ILE A 10 35.24 -4.42 -64.39
CA ILE A 10 34.38 -5.54 -63.95
C ILE A 10 34.85 -6.15 -62.63
N PRO A 11 36.15 -6.47 -62.43
CA PRO A 11 36.65 -7.00 -61.16
C PRO A 11 36.53 -5.99 -60.01
N SER A 12 36.76 -4.71 -60.28
CA SER A 12 36.65 -3.64 -59.27
C SER A 12 35.20 -3.36 -58.86
N ALA A 13 34.26 -3.35 -59.82
CA ALA A 13 32.82 -3.23 -59.53
C ALA A 13 32.28 -4.47 -58.79
N MET A 14 32.68 -5.69 -59.19
CA MET A 14 32.32 -6.91 -58.47
C MET A 14 32.96 -6.98 -57.07
N SER A 15 34.19 -6.50 -56.91
CA SER A 15 34.87 -6.39 -55.61
C SER A 15 34.17 -5.37 -54.70
N ALA A 16 33.73 -4.23 -55.23
CA ALA A 16 32.95 -3.25 -54.48
C ALA A 16 31.58 -3.81 -54.05
N ILE A 17 30.87 -4.51 -54.94
CA ILE A 17 29.60 -5.18 -54.61
C ILE A 17 29.82 -6.28 -53.56
N ALA A 18 30.89 -7.07 -53.69
CA ALA A 18 31.25 -8.09 -52.72
C ALA A 18 31.62 -7.47 -51.35
N ALA A 19 32.32 -6.33 -51.34
CA ALA A 19 32.65 -5.60 -50.12
C ALA A 19 31.40 -5.04 -49.43
N VAL A 20 30.44 -4.49 -50.19
CA VAL A 20 29.14 -4.04 -49.66
C VAL A 20 28.33 -5.22 -49.12
N ALA A 21 28.27 -6.34 -49.86
CA ALA A 21 27.59 -7.55 -49.41
C ALA A 21 28.23 -8.13 -48.13
N ALA A 22 29.56 -8.15 -48.04
CA ALA A 22 30.30 -8.57 -46.86
C ALA A 22 30.05 -7.64 -45.66
N ALA A 23 29.99 -6.32 -45.86
CA ALA A 23 29.66 -5.36 -44.82
C ALA A 23 28.23 -5.55 -44.29
N VAL A 24 27.25 -5.77 -45.18
CA VAL A 24 25.86 -6.07 -44.80
C VAL A 24 25.79 -7.39 -44.02
N ALA A 25 26.47 -8.44 -44.48
CA ALA A 25 26.53 -9.72 -43.78
C ALA A 25 27.18 -9.59 -42.39
N ALA A 26 28.24 -8.80 -42.25
CA ALA A 26 28.88 -8.53 -40.96
C ALA A 26 27.94 -7.79 -39.98
N ILE A 27 27.16 -6.81 -40.47
CA ILE A 27 26.16 -6.11 -39.65
C ILE A 27 25.04 -7.06 -39.20
N VAL A 28 24.54 -7.91 -40.11
CA VAL A 28 23.51 -8.91 -39.79
C VAL A 28 24.04 -9.95 -38.79
N ALA A 29 25.29 -10.40 -38.96
CA ALA A 29 25.94 -11.32 -38.04
C ALA A 29 26.13 -10.69 -36.65
N LEU A 30 26.56 -9.43 -36.57
CA LEU A 30 26.69 -8.68 -35.32
C LEU A 30 25.33 -8.53 -34.61
N ASN A 31 24.28 -8.19 -35.35
CA ASN A 31 22.93 -8.07 -34.80
C ASN A 31 22.39 -9.41 -34.29
N THR A 32 22.63 -10.50 -35.03
CA THR A 32 22.25 -11.85 -34.60
C THR A 32 23.04 -12.29 -33.37
N SER A 33 24.34 -12.02 -33.32
CA SER A 33 25.20 -12.30 -32.16
C SER A 33 24.75 -11.52 -30.92
N ARG A 34 24.44 -10.22 -31.06
CA ARG A 34 23.86 -9.42 -29.96
C ARG A 34 22.56 -10.02 -29.45
N LYS A 35 21.64 -10.40 -30.35
CA LYS A 35 20.38 -11.05 -29.97
C LYS A 35 20.62 -12.38 -29.26
N ALA A 36 21.52 -13.23 -29.77
CA ALA A 36 21.86 -14.51 -29.16
C ALA A 36 22.49 -14.33 -27.76
N ASN A 37 23.39 -13.37 -27.58
CA ASN A 37 23.96 -13.05 -26.28
C ASN A 37 22.87 -12.57 -25.30
N THR A 38 21.99 -11.66 -25.72
CA THR A 38 20.88 -11.22 -24.86
C THR A 38 19.90 -12.35 -24.53
N LEU A 39 19.67 -13.30 -25.44
CA LEU A 39 18.83 -14.48 -25.18
C LEU A 39 19.52 -15.41 -24.18
N SER A 40 20.82 -15.62 -24.32
CA SER A 40 21.61 -16.44 -23.41
C SER A 40 21.67 -15.84 -22.01
N GLU A 41 21.85 -14.53 -21.89
CA GLU A 41 21.80 -13.80 -20.61
C GLU A 41 20.43 -13.95 -19.95
N LYS A 42 19.35 -13.76 -20.70
CA LYS A 42 17.98 -13.96 -20.19
C LYS A 42 17.71 -15.40 -19.76
N SER A 43 18.17 -16.38 -20.54
CA SER A 43 18.02 -17.81 -20.21
C SER A 43 18.80 -18.19 -18.95
N LEU A 44 20.04 -17.69 -18.82
CA LEU A 44 20.87 -17.87 -17.64
C LEU A 44 20.20 -17.26 -16.39
N LEU A 45 19.68 -16.04 -16.50
CA LEU A 45 18.94 -15.37 -15.43
C LEU A 45 17.65 -16.12 -15.06
N ALA A 46 16.90 -16.63 -16.05
CA ALA A 46 15.68 -17.39 -15.81
C ALA A 46 15.97 -18.68 -15.04
N ILE A 47 16.99 -19.44 -15.46
CA ILE A 47 17.39 -20.68 -14.78
C ILE A 47 17.88 -20.38 -13.36
N HIS A 48 18.73 -19.37 -13.20
CA HIS A 48 19.33 -19.04 -11.92
C HIS A 48 18.30 -18.46 -10.91
N HIS A 49 17.32 -17.71 -11.38
CA HIS A 49 16.29 -17.09 -10.53
C HIS A 49 14.99 -17.90 -10.41
N ASN A 50 14.87 -19.04 -11.09
CA ASN A 50 13.65 -19.83 -11.09
C ASN A 50 13.23 -20.24 -9.67
N SER A 51 14.17 -20.72 -8.84
CA SER A 51 13.85 -21.11 -7.45
C SER A 51 13.33 -19.93 -6.63
N THR A 52 13.94 -18.76 -6.79
CA THR A 52 13.55 -17.53 -6.08
C THR A 52 12.18 -17.04 -6.54
N ALA A 53 11.88 -17.11 -7.84
CA ALA A 53 10.58 -16.76 -8.38
C ALA A 53 9.48 -17.72 -7.87
N ILE A 54 9.77 -19.02 -7.80
CA ILE A 54 8.87 -20.02 -7.22
C ILE A 54 8.62 -19.72 -5.73
N GLU A 55 9.67 -19.47 -4.94
CA GLU A 55 9.54 -19.17 -3.51
C GLU A 55 8.69 -17.91 -3.28
N LEU A 56 8.91 -16.86 -4.07
CA LEU A 56 8.08 -15.65 -4.03
C LEU A 56 6.62 -15.94 -4.38
N SER A 57 6.38 -16.80 -5.38
CA SER A 57 5.02 -17.18 -5.78
C SER A 57 4.31 -17.95 -4.68
N ASN A 58 5.00 -18.92 -4.07
CA ASN A 58 4.49 -19.72 -2.97
C ASN A 58 4.18 -18.83 -1.74
N ALA A 59 5.05 -17.86 -1.45
CA ALA A 59 4.83 -16.90 -0.38
C ALA A 59 3.58 -16.05 -0.60
N ILE A 60 3.37 -15.51 -1.82
CA ILE A 60 2.16 -14.73 -2.13
C ILE A 60 0.90 -15.59 -1.99
N GLU A 61 0.92 -16.84 -2.45
CA GLU A 61 -0.21 -17.76 -2.30
C GLU A 61 -0.47 -18.12 -0.84
N GLU A 62 0.57 -18.33 -0.05
CA GLU A 62 0.45 -18.61 1.38
C GLU A 62 -0.16 -17.42 2.12
N VAL A 63 0.26 -16.20 1.80
CA VAL A 63 -0.34 -14.97 2.33
C VAL A 63 -1.81 -14.91 1.95
N ARG A 64 -2.15 -15.01 0.65
CA ARG A 64 -3.55 -15.01 0.18
C ARG A 64 -4.42 -16.00 0.96
N ARG A 65 -3.95 -17.23 1.14
CA ARG A 65 -4.70 -18.30 1.78
C ARG A 65 -4.86 -18.05 3.29
N SER A 66 -3.80 -17.63 3.96
CA SER A 66 -3.77 -17.46 5.42
C SER A 66 -4.41 -16.15 5.90
N THR A 67 -4.51 -15.14 5.04
CA THR A 67 -5.08 -13.83 5.39
C THR A 67 -6.52 -13.62 4.91
N LYS A 68 -7.17 -14.61 4.30
CA LYS A 68 -8.55 -14.48 3.79
C LYS A 68 -9.55 -14.02 4.86
N ASP A 69 -9.53 -14.67 6.02
CA ASP A 69 -10.41 -14.33 7.14
C ASP A 69 -10.03 -12.96 7.74
N LEU A 70 -8.72 -12.71 7.88
CA LEU A 70 -8.18 -11.42 8.35
C LEU A 70 -8.61 -10.26 7.45
N SER A 71 -8.54 -10.41 6.12
CA SER A 71 -8.98 -9.39 5.16
C SER A 71 -10.48 -9.14 5.28
N THR A 72 -11.27 -10.21 5.46
CA THR A 72 -12.73 -10.11 5.63
C THR A 72 -13.09 -9.35 6.91
N ILE A 73 -12.48 -9.67 8.05
CA ILE A 73 -12.75 -8.95 9.30
C ILE A 73 -12.23 -7.51 9.22
N SER A 74 -11.06 -7.28 8.63
CA SER A 74 -10.49 -5.94 8.44
C SER A 74 -11.44 -5.04 7.64
N TYR A 75 -11.97 -5.54 6.53
CA TYR A 75 -12.98 -4.83 5.75
C TYR A 75 -14.24 -4.53 6.59
N ASN A 76 -14.73 -5.49 7.38
CA ASN A 76 -15.91 -5.27 8.22
C ASN A 76 -15.66 -4.22 9.32
N VAL A 77 -14.47 -4.20 9.94
CA VAL A 77 -14.10 -3.18 10.94
C VAL A 77 -14.07 -1.79 10.29
N TRP A 78 -13.55 -1.67 9.07
CA TRP A 78 -13.54 -0.40 8.34
C TRP A 78 -14.93 0.03 7.87
N GLU A 79 -15.74 -0.89 7.33
CA GLU A 79 -16.98 -0.55 6.61
C GLU A 79 -18.26 -0.75 7.44
N LYS A 80 -18.41 -1.89 8.13
CA LYS A 80 -19.64 -2.22 8.86
C LYS A 80 -19.71 -1.50 10.20
N TRP A 81 -18.59 -1.44 10.94
CA TRP A 81 -18.57 -0.72 12.21
C TRP A 81 -18.88 0.78 12.01
N ALA A 82 -18.41 1.37 10.91
CA ALA A 82 -18.75 2.74 10.53
C ALA A 82 -20.26 2.94 10.28
N ARG A 83 -20.94 1.95 9.69
CA ARG A 83 -22.41 1.95 9.52
C ARG A 83 -23.17 1.78 10.83
N GLU A 84 -22.63 0.98 11.76
CA GLU A 84 -23.22 0.82 13.09
C GLU A 84 -23.15 2.13 13.88
N ILE A 85 -21.99 2.80 13.87
CA ILE A 85 -21.82 4.11 14.52
C ILE A 85 -22.73 5.18 13.89
N GLU A 86 -22.96 5.13 12.57
CA GLU A 86 -23.87 6.05 11.89
C GLU A 86 -25.31 6.00 12.43
N SER A 87 -25.74 4.91 13.06
CA SER A 87 -27.06 4.85 13.69
C SER A 87 -27.22 5.84 14.86
N GLU A 88 -26.12 6.34 15.40
CA GLU A 88 -26.05 7.31 16.50
C GLU A 88 -25.83 8.76 15.99
N ASP A 89 -25.90 8.98 14.67
CA ASP A 89 -25.62 10.26 14.02
C ASP A 89 -26.72 11.31 14.28
N ASN A 90 -26.37 12.36 15.04
CA ASN A 90 -27.13 13.59 15.11
C ASN A 90 -26.85 14.47 13.88
N ARG A 91 -27.47 14.08 12.76
CA ARG A 91 -27.22 14.65 11.45
C ARG A 91 -27.40 16.18 11.39
N SER A 92 -28.30 16.77 12.18
CA SER A 92 -28.52 18.23 12.19
C SER A 92 -27.32 19.05 12.67
N GLU A 93 -26.38 18.43 13.40
CA GLU A 93 -25.15 19.10 13.85
C GLU A 93 -24.08 19.20 12.74
N GLY A 94 -24.30 18.55 11.60
CA GLY A 94 -23.31 18.41 10.53
C GLY A 94 -23.36 19.45 9.40
N GLY A 95 -24.26 20.45 9.47
CA GLY A 95 -24.45 21.46 8.42
C GLY A 95 -25.81 21.34 7.71
N LEU A 96 -25.93 21.97 6.53
CA LEU A 96 -27.17 21.98 5.75
C LEU A 96 -27.38 20.70 4.93
N ASP A 97 -26.30 20.15 4.38
CA ASP A 97 -26.31 18.85 3.68
C ASP A 97 -25.17 17.96 4.20
N PRO A 98 -25.29 17.48 5.44
CA PRO A 98 -24.25 16.69 6.09
C PRO A 98 -24.08 15.35 5.40
N ARG A 99 -22.82 15.02 5.10
CA ARG A 99 -22.45 13.71 4.55
C ARG A 99 -22.80 12.58 5.53
N PRO A 100 -23.16 11.39 5.03
CA PRO A 100 -23.38 10.24 5.90
C PRO A 100 -22.15 9.99 6.78
N LEU A 101 -22.37 9.79 8.08
CA LEU A 101 -21.30 9.72 9.07
C LEU A 101 -20.33 8.57 8.79
N ARG A 102 -20.83 7.45 8.24
CA ARG A 102 -19.98 6.32 7.84
C ARG A 102 -18.87 6.75 6.86
N HIS A 103 -19.16 7.68 5.94
CA HIS A 103 -18.18 8.18 4.99
C HIS A 103 -17.20 9.16 5.63
N VAL A 104 -17.59 9.85 6.70
CA VAL A 104 -16.67 10.68 7.49
C VAL A 104 -15.64 9.78 8.18
N LEU A 105 -16.09 8.65 8.75
CA LEU A 105 -15.23 7.66 9.40
C LEU A 105 -14.28 6.98 8.40
N THR A 106 -14.80 6.42 7.31
CA THR A 106 -13.97 5.73 6.31
C THR A 106 -12.95 6.70 5.70
N ASN A 107 -13.38 7.88 5.25
CA ASN A 107 -12.45 8.86 4.67
C ASN A 107 -11.43 9.35 5.69
N GLY A 108 -11.81 9.52 6.96
CA GLY A 108 -10.88 9.87 8.03
C GLY A 108 -9.79 8.81 8.23
N SER A 109 -10.19 7.54 8.22
CA SER A 109 -9.26 6.41 8.35
C SER A 109 -8.35 6.25 7.12
N GLU A 110 -8.87 6.46 5.92
CA GLU A 110 -8.11 6.44 4.65
C GLU A 110 -7.07 7.57 4.62
N MET A 111 -7.47 8.80 4.94
CA MET A 111 -6.56 9.94 5.06
C MET A 111 -5.44 9.66 6.06
N LEU A 112 -5.74 8.96 7.16
CA LEU A 112 -4.75 8.60 8.17
C LEU A 112 -3.73 7.59 7.62
N VAL A 113 -4.20 6.56 6.91
CA VAL A 113 -3.33 5.59 6.25
C VAL A 113 -2.46 6.24 5.17
N ASP A 114 -3.05 7.08 4.32
CA ASP A 114 -2.31 7.75 3.25
C ASP A 114 -1.28 8.73 3.81
N HIS A 115 -1.62 9.47 4.87
CA HIS A 115 -0.67 10.29 5.60
C HIS A 115 0.47 9.46 6.20
N GLY A 116 0.15 8.33 6.85
CA GLY A 116 1.14 7.41 7.41
C GLY A 116 2.06 6.79 6.36
N ALA A 117 1.56 6.54 5.15
CA ALA A 117 2.31 5.96 4.04
C ALA A 117 3.14 6.98 3.23
N SER A 118 2.79 8.27 3.30
CA SER A 118 3.32 9.32 2.41
C SER A 118 4.81 9.68 2.56
N ARG A 119 5.51 9.18 3.59
CA ARG A 119 6.92 9.56 3.89
C ARG A 119 7.99 8.83 3.08
N GLY A 120 7.65 8.23 1.95
CA GLY A 120 8.61 7.61 1.02
C GLY A 120 9.29 6.34 1.54
N GLN A 121 8.88 5.85 2.71
CA GLN A 121 9.34 4.61 3.31
C GLN A 121 8.16 3.63 3.36
N TRP A 122 7.74 3.07 2.23
CA TRP A 122 6.94 1.82 2.09
C TRP A 122 6.17 1.36 3.36
N TYR A 123 5.32 2.23 3.91
CA TYR A 123 4.62 2.05 5.19
C TYR A 123 5.47 1.79 6.47
N GLN A 124 6.81 1.82 6.42
CA GLN A 124 7.65 1.70 7.63
C GLN A 124 7.32 2.85 8.60
N ARG A 125 6.87 2.49 9.81
CA ARG A 125 6.38 3.44 10.84
C ARG A 125 5.05 4.11 10.48
N ALA A 126 4.26 3.49 9.61
CA ALA A 126 2.89 3.93 9.34
C ALA A 126 2.11 3.95 10.64
N MET A 127 2.22 2.89 11.46
CA MET A 127 1.57 2.82 12.77
C MET A 127 1.92 4.03 13.65
N GLN A 128 3.21 4.36 13.81
CA GLN A 128 3.65 5.49 14.64
C GLN A 128 3.16 6.84 14.10
N SER A 129 3.10 6.98 12.78
CA SER A 129 2.64 8.20 12.12
C SER A 129 1.12 8.36 12.26
N MET A 130 0.37 7.28 12.09
CA MET A 130 -1.07 7.25 12.29
C MET A 130 -1.43 7.50 13.76
N PHE A 131 -0.72 6.86 14.69
CA PHE A 131 -0.95 6.99 16.13
C PHE A 131 -0.63 8.40 16.68
N SER A 132 0.02 9.25 15.88
CA SER A 132 0.26 10.66 16.25
C SER A 132 -1.01 11.42 16.59
N ILE A 133 -2.17 11.06 16.04
CA ILE A 133 -3.43 11.72 16.36
C ILE A 133 -3.86 11.53 17.81
N ILE A 134 -3.47 10.40 18.42
CA ILE A 134 -3.72 10.09 19.83
C ILE A 134 -2.67 10.76 20.70
N ARG A 135 -1.39 10.62 20.34
CA ARG A 135 -0.27 11.18 21.11
C ARG A 135 -0.28 12.71 21.17
N ASP A 136 -0.54 13.34 20.02
CA ASP A 136 -0.44 14.80 19.87
C ASP A 136 -1.82 15.47 20.06
N GLY A 137 -2.90 14.67 20.06
CA GLY A 137 -4.29 15.09 20.12
C GLY A 137 -4.77 15.81 18.85
N ALA A 138 -6.09 15.97 18.71
CA ALA A 138 -6.70 16.76 17.63
C ALA A 138 -6.50 18.29 17.79
N GLY A 139 -5.80 18.73 18.84
CA GLY A 139 -5.64 20.14 19.18
C GLY A 139 -6.94 20.77 19.70
N ARG A 140 -6.92 22.10 19.90
CA ARG A 140 -8.12 22.84 20.31
C ARG A 140 -9.08 22.98 19.14
N LEU A 141 -10.22 22.31 19.24
CA LEU A 141 -11.33 22.44 18.31
C LEU A 141 -12.16 23.66 18.70
N ASP A 142 -12.15 24.68 17.85
CA ASP A 142 -12.90 25.92 18.01
C ASP A 142 -14.19 25.94 17.18
N GLU A 143 -15.25 26.54 17.73
CA GLU A 143 -16.57 26.62 17.09
C GLU A 143 -16.56 27.56 15.88
N ALA A 144 -15.76 28.64 15.89
CA ALA A 144 -15.66 29.53 14.74
C ALA A 144 -14.94 28.86 13.57
N GLU A 145 -13.86 28.11 13.84
CA GLU A 145 -13.20 27.25 12.83
C GLU A 145 -14.19 26.22 12.27
N TYR A 146 -15.00 25.56 13.11
CA TYR A 146 -16.00 24.59 12.64
C TYR A 146 -17.00 25.22 11.67
N ARG A 147 -17.58 26.37 12.02
CA ARG A 147 -18.55 27.08 11.17
C ARG A 147 -17.94 27.55 9.85
N LEU A 148 -16.66 27.91 9.84
CA LEU A 148 -15.95 28.25 8.60
C LEU A 148 -15.79 27.04 7.70
N LEU A 149 -15.44 25.87 8.26
CA LEU A 149 -15.31 24.64 7.50
C LEU A 149 -16.67 24.14 6.99
N LEU A 150 -17.74 24.24 7.80
CA LEU A 150 -19.11 23.91 7.37
C LEU A 150 -19.53 24.72 6.15
N LYS A 151 -19.30 26.03 6.13
CA LYS A 151 -19.64 26.89 4.98
C LYS A 151 -18.94 26.48 3.68
N VAL A 152 -17.76 25.86 3.77
CA VAL A 152 -17.02 25.36 2.59
C VAL A 152 -17.53 23.98 2.18
N ALA A 153 -17.86 23.12 3.14
CA ALA A 153 -18.41 21.80 2.87
C ALA A 153 -19.85 21.86 2.31
N ASP A 154 -20.69 22.74 2.87
CA ASP A 154 -22.07 22.97 2.44
C ASP A 154 -22.08 23.52 1.01
N GLY A 155 -22.48 22.68 0.06
CA GLY A 155 -22.50 23.00 -1.38
C GLY A 155 -21.35 22.43 -2.20
N THR A 156 -20.42 21.68 -1.58
CA THR A 156 -19.32 21.01 -2.28
C THR A 156 -19.57 19.49 -2.39
N TYR A 157 -19.77 19.01 -3.61
CA TYR A 157 -20.09 17.60 -3.92
C TYR A 157 -18.87 16.67 -4.13
N GLY A 158 -17.63 17.18 -4.07
CA GLY A 158 -16.37 16.42 -4.31
C GLY A 158 -15.86 15.62 -3.10
N ASP A 159 -14.73 14.93 -3.16
CA ASP A 159 -14.08 14.35 -1.96
C ASP A 159 -13.61 15.45 -0.99
N PHE A 160 -13.38 15.11 0.29
CA PHE A 160 -13.01 16.11 1.31
C PHE A 160 -11.65 16.73 1.04
N GLU A 161 -10.73 15.96 0.48
CA GLU A 161 -9.43 16.45 0.04
C GLU A 161 -9.55 17.41 -1.15
N GLY A 162 -10.54 17.22 -2.04
CA GLY A 162 -10.87 18.18 -3.09
C GLY A 162 -11.44 19.50 -2.54
N ALA A 163 -12.19 19.46 -1.44
CA ALA A 163 -12.76 20.65 -0.80
C ALA A 163 -11.76 21.41 0.09
N PHE A 164 -10.92 20.69 0.83
CA PHE A 164 -10.08 21.25 1.90
C PHE A 164 -8.57 21.11 1.66
N GLY A 165 -8.17 20.41 0.59
CA GLY A 165 -6.79 20.02 0.30
C GLY A 165 -6.37 18.73 1.01
N THR A 166 -5.47 17.98 0.38
CA THR A 166 -4.82 16.80 0.95
C THR A 166 -3.97 17.17 2.18
N PRO A 167 -3.96 16.35 3.24
CA PRO A 167 -3.06 16.56 4.36
C PRO A 167 -1.58 16.56 3.94
N PRO A 168 -0.78 17.56 4.34
CA PRO A 168 0.63 17.63 3.99
C PRO A 168 1.43 16.51 4.69
N ALA A 169 2.32 15.84 3.94
CA ALA A 169 3.14 14.72 4.46
C ALA A 169 4.18 15.13 5.53
N ASP A 170 4.59 16.40 5.53
CA ASP A 170 5.65 16.95 6.38
C ASP A 170 5.13 17.58 7.69
N LYS A 171 3.81 17.70 7.87
CA LYS A 171 3.19 18.29 9.07
C LYS A 171 2.23 17.29 9.72
N ALA A 172 1.91 17.51 10.99
CA ALA A 172 0.90 16.70 11.67
C ALA A 172 -0.45 16.75 10.93
N ILE A 173 -1.06 15.58 10.68
CA ILE A 173 -2.34 15.46 9.99
C ILE A 173 -3.46 16.27 10.69
N THR A 174 -3.40 16.38 12.02
CA THR A 174 -4.33 17.16 12.86
C THR A 174 -4.28 18.67 12.60
N LYS A 175 -3.29 19.16 11.84
CA LYS A 175 -3.22 20.57 11.38
C LYS A 175 -3.86 20.78 10.00
N SER A 176 -4.22 19.71 9.30
CA SER A 176 -4.88 19.80 7.99
C SER A 176 -6.36 20.15 8.16
N LYS A 177 -6.90 20.98 7.26
CA LYS A 177 -8.32 21.36 7.29
C LYS A 177 -9.23 20.16 7.04
N ALA A 178 -8.84 19.28 6.12
CA ALA A 178 -9.59 18.07 5.79
C ALA A 178 -9.74 17.16 7.01
N PHE A 179 -8.63 16.83 7.69
CA PHE A 179 -8.70 15.95 8.87
C PHE A 179 -9.35 16.63 10.07
N LYS A 180 -9.12 17.93 10.29
CA LYS A 180 -9.85 18.68 11.33
C LYS A 180 -11.35 18.64 11.12
N TRP A 181 -11.81 18.79 9.87
CA TRP A 181 -13.23 18.69 9.54
C TRP A 181 -13.80 17.32 9.94
N VAL A 182 -13.06 16.23 9.70
CA VAL A 182 -13.43 14.88 10.18
C VAL A 182 -13.57 14.89 11.71
N CYS A 183 -12.56 15.35 12.44
CA CYS A 183 -12.61 15.42 13.91
C CYS A 183 -13.83 16.21 14.41
N TYR A 184 -14.11 17.37 13.81
CA TYR A 184 -15.28 18.17 14.16
C TYR A 184 -16.59 17.43 13.97
N GLN A 185 -16.77 16.78 12.82
CA GLN A 185 -18.00 16.05 12.50
C GLN A 185 -18.23 14.91 13.50
N LEU A 186 -17.18 14.16 13.85
CA LEU A 186 -17.29 13.06 14.80
C LEU A 186 -17.60 13.51 16.22
N ILE A 187 -17.01 14.63 16.65
CA ILE A 187 -17.22 15.17 18.00
C ILE A 187 -18.58 15.87 18.13
N LYS A 188 -19.08 16.49 17.06
CA LYS A 188 -20.34 17.24 17.08
C LYS A 188 -21.56 16.36 16.84
N ARG A 189 -21.44 15.33 16.00
CA ARG A 189 -22.58 14.55 15.53
C ARG A 189 -22.84 13.29 16.31
N VAL A 190 -21.87 12.76 17.04
CA VAL A 190 -22.06 11.56 17.86
C VAL A 190 -21.98 11.93 19.34
N PRO A 191 -23.01 11.61 20.14
CA PRO A 191 -22.97 11.85 21.58
C PRO A 191 -21.81 11.10 22.26
N SER A 192 -21.23 11.69 23.30
CA SER A 192 -20.13 11.09 24.07
C SER A 192 -20.45 9.70 24.62
N GLU A 193 -21.68 9.48 25.08
CA GLU A 193 -22.13 8.17 25.57
C GLU A 193 -22.14 7.11 24.45
N ALA A 194 -22.57 7.48 23.24
CA ALA A 194 -22.54 6.60 22.08
C ALA A 194 -21.10 6.23 21.69
N TRP A 195 -20.16 7.18 21.77
CA TRP A 195 -18.74 6.89 21.58
C TRP A 195 -18.20 5.88 22.59
N HIS A 196 -18.46 6.09 23.88
CA HIS A 196 -18.06 5.14 24.92
C HIS A 196 -18.68 3.75 24.73
N ASN A 197 -19.96 3.68 24.38
CA ASN A 197 -20.65 2.42 24.16
C ASN A 197 -20.07 1.67 22.96
N SER A 198 -19.82 2.36 21.84
CA SER A 198 -19.18 1.78 20.66
C SER A 198 -17.77 1.27 20.97
N TRP A 199 -16.95 2.10 21.63
CA TRP A 199 -15.58 1.74 22.00
C TRP A 199 -15.54 0.54 22.96
N ARG A 200 -16.28 0.59 24.06
CA ARG A 200 -16.35 -0.51 25.03
C ARG A 200 -16.83 -1.81 24.38
N SER A 201 -17.87 -1.74 23.57
CA SER A 201 -18.44 -2.92 22.89
C SER A 201 -17.46 -3.53 21.88
N ALA A 202 -16.62 -2.71 21.23
CA ALA A 202 -15.61 -3.22 20.30
C ALA A 202 -14.54 -4.09 20.97
N TRP A 203 -14.30 -3.92 22.27
CA TRP A 203 -13.35 -4.70 23.07
C TRP A 203 -13.98 -5.93 23.76
N LEU A 204 -15.30 -6.03 23.82
CA LEU A 204 -15.97 -7.21 24.39
C LEU A 204 -15.74 -8.43 23.50
N ALA A 205 -16.02 -9.62 24.03
CA ALA A 205 -15.95 -10.87 23.27
C ALA A 205 -16.84 -10.79 22.01
N ASN A 206 -16.27 -11.07 20.85
CA ASN A 206 -16.87 -10.87 19.53
C ASN A 206 -17.16 -9.39 19.17
N GLY A 207 -16.54 -8.43 19.85
CA GLY A 207 -16.50 -7.03 19.41
C GLY A 207 -15.57 -6.85 18.21
N TRP A 208 -15.67 -5.70 17.52
CA TRP A 208 -14.88 -5.44 16.30
C TRP A 208 -13.37 -5.53 16.50
N ILE A 209 -12.84 -4.96 17.59
CA ILE A 209 -11.40 -4.99 17.90
C ILE A 209 -11.00 -6.39 18.36
N ASP A 210 -11.83 -7.05 19.17
CA ASP A 210 -11.58 -8.42 19.63
C ASP A 210 -11.49 -9.41 18.46
N GLN A 211 -12.48 -9.40 17.56
CA GLN A 211 -12.48 -10.25 16.36
C GLN A 211 -11.26 -10.00 15.47
N TYR A 212 -10.91 -8.73 15.24
CA TYR A 212 -9.70 -8.38 14.48
C TYR A 212 -8.43 -8.93 15.15
N ARG A 213 -8.25 -8.68 16.46
CA ARG A 213 -7.08 -9.14 17.21
C ARG A 213 -6.97 -10.67 17.21
N MET A 214 -8.09 -11.37 17.35
CA MET A 214 -8.12 -12.84 17.31
C MET A 214 -7.66 -13.38 15.96
N GLU A 215 -8.21 -12.89 14.85
CA GLU A 215 -7.79 -13.32 13.52
C GLU A 215 -6.35 -12.90 13.20
N PHE A 216 -5.94 -11.70 13.61
CA PHE A 216 -4.55 -11.24 13.44
C PHE A 216 -3.57 -12.15 14.20
N LYS A 217 -3.85 -12.49 15.46
CA LYS A 217 -3.03 -13.41 16.27
C LYS A 217 -2.92 -14.81 15.66
N LYS A 218 -4.00 -15.30 15.03
CA LYS A 218 -4.01 -16.58 14.31
C LYS A 218 -3.13 -16.54 13.06
N THR A 219 -3.15 -15.44 12.30
CA THR A 219 -2.42 -15.33 11.03
C THR A 219 -0.97 -14.87 11.19
N ARG A 220 -0.64 -14.09 12.22
CA ARG A 220 0.70 -13.50 12.45
C ARG A 220 1.87 -14.51 12.39
N PRO A 221 1.83 -15.68 13.04
CA PRO A 221 2.95 -16.63 12.98
C PRO A 221 3.25 -17.12 11.55
N ILE A 222 2.21 -17.23 10.71
CA ILE A 222 2.35 -17.64 9.31
C ILE A 222 3.02 -16.51 8.50
N LEU A 223 2.61 -15.25 8.73
CA LEU A 223 3.22 -14.09 8.09
C LEU A 223 4.70 -13.93 8.47
N GLU A 224 5.03 -14.10 9.75
CA GLU A 224 6.41 -14.06 10.26
C GLU A 224 7.27 -15.18 9.64
N GLN A 225 6.72 -16.39 9.53
CA GLN A 225 7.39 -17.52 8.89
C GLN A 225 7.64 -17.25 7.39
N THR A 226 6.63 -16.76 6.67
CA THR A 226 6.74 -16.41 5.24
C THR A 226 7.77 -15.31 5.01
N LEU A 227 7.74 -14.25 5.83
CA LEU A 227 8.73 -13.17 5.80
C LEU A 227 10.14 -13.69 6.05
N SER A 228 10.31 -14.57 7.04
CA SER A 228 11.60 -15.22 7.35
C SER A 228 12.10 -16.09 6.20
N SER A 229 11.21 -16.85 5.54
CA SER A 229 11.57 -17.68 4.37
C SER A 229 12.08 -16.82 3.22
N LEU A 230 11.34 -15.75 2.87
CA LEU A 230 11.75 -14.83 1.82
C LEU A 230 13.08 -14.11 2.14
N ARG A 231 13.28 -13.67 3.39
CA ARG A 231 14.56 -13.08 3.78
C ARG A 231 15.72 -14.07 3.60
N LYS A 232 15.53 -15.35 3.95
CA LYS A 232 16.54 -16.39 3.76
C LYS A 232 16.85 -16.65 2.29
N GLU A 233 15.83 -16.77 1.44
CA GLU A 233 16.04 -17.00 0.00
C GLU A 233 16.69 -15.78 -0.66
N LYS A 234 16.32 -14.55 -0.27
CA LYS A 234 17.02 -13.33 -0.72
C LYS A 234 18.51 -13.33 -0.34
N ASN A 235 18.84 -13.64 0.91
CA ASN A 235 20.23 -13.64 1.38
C ASN A 235 21.08 -14.71 0.66
N LYS A 236 20.47 -15.84 0.27
CA LYS A 236 21.15 -16.91 -0.48
C LYS A 236 21.58 -16.46 -1.88
N ILE A 237 20.78 -15.63 -2.56
CA ILE A 237 21.07 -15.15 -3.91
C ILE A 237 21.89 -13.86 -3.95
N GLU A 238 21.91 -13.08 -2.87
CA GLU A 238 22.65 -11.81 -2.77
C GLU A 238 24.16 -11.95 -3.06
N HIS A 239 24.75 -13.08 -2.70
CA HIS A 239 26.18 -13.37 -2.93
C HIS A 239 26.45 -14.38 -4.05
N SER A 240 25.45 -14.64 -4.89
CA SER A 240 25.58 -15.56 -6.02
C SER A 240 26.24 -14.90 -7.24
N ALA A 241 26.58 -15.70 -8.25
CA ALA A 241 27.16 -15.20 -9.50
C ALA A 241 26.20 -14.28 -10.29
N LEU A 242 24.89 -14.42 -10.07
CA LEU A 242 23.84 -13.58 -10.63
C LEU A 242 22.93 -13.13 -9.48
N PRO A 243 23.25 -12.00 -8.83
CA PRO A 243 22.46 -11.50 -7.72
C PRO A 243 21.10 -11.01 -8.22
N LEU A 244 20.15 -10.82 -7.30
CA LEU A 244 18.77 -10.44 -7.63
C LEU A 244 18.69 -9.12 -8.40
N GLU A 245 19.64 -8.21 -8.15
CA GLU A 245 19.87 -6.94 -8.86
C GLU A 245 20.01 -7.13 -10.39
N ALA A 246 20.51 -8.28 -10.83
CA ALA A 246 20.62 -8.61 -12.26
C ALA A 246 19.26 -8.89 -12.92
N ASN A 247 18.19 -9.04 -12.13
CA ASN A 247 16.80 -9.15 -12.58
C ASN A 247 15.93 -8.06 -11.91
N PRO A 248 15.92 -6.82 -12.44
CA PRO A 248 15.24 -5.69 -11.80
C PRO A 248 13.74 -5.89 -11.57
N LYS A 249 13.07 -6.64 -12.46
CA LYS A 249 11.63 -6.92 -12.34
C LYS A 249 11.36 -7.81 -11.11
N LEU A 250 12.11 -8.92 -10.99
CA LEU A 250 12.00 -9.80 -9.84
C LEU A 250 12.44 -9.09 -8.55
N GLN A 251 13.54 -8.34 -8.59
CA GLN A 251 14.05 -7.58 -7.45
C GLN A 251 13.00 -6.61 -6.88
N ARG A 252 12.39 -5.78 -7.74
CA ARG A 252 11.37 -4.82 -7.32
C ARG A 252 10.18 -5.50 -6.66
N LYS A 253 9.73 -6.62 -7.23
CA LYS A 253 8.62 -7.41 -6.69
C LYS A 253 8.95 -8.01 -5.34
N TYR A 254 10.14 -8.59 -5.22
CA TYR A 254 10.64 -9.18 -3.99
C TYR A 254 10.74 -8.13 -2.87
N GLN A 255 11.31 -6.97 -3.17
CA GLN A 255 11.41 -5.85 -2.24
C GLN A 255 10.04 -5.35 -1.81
N LYS A 256 9.09 -5.23 -2.74
CA LYS A 256 7.72 -4.84 -2.44
C LYS A 256 7.05 -5.81 -1.47
N VAL A 257 7.03 -7.10 -1.80
CA VAL A 257 6.39 -8.13 -0.97
C VAL A 257 7.05 -8.22 0.41
N LEU A 258 8.38 -8.13 0.49
CA LEU A 258 9.09 -8.08 1.78
C LEU A 258 8.66 -6.88 2.62
N ALA A 259 8.67 -5.67 2.05
CA ALA A 259 8.30 -4.46 2.79
C ALA A 259 6.83 -4.50 3.24
N GLU A 260 5.93 -4.99 2.40
CA GLU A 260 4.51 -5.13 2.73
C GLU A 260 4.26 -6.19 3.81
N LEU A 261 5.00 -7.31 3.79
CA LEU A 261 4.94 -8.31 4.86
C LEU A 261 5.48 -7.77 6.19
N GLU A 262 6.55 -6.98 6.16
CA GLU A 262 7.06 -6.30 7.35
C GLU A 262 5.97 -5.42 7.98
N VAL A 263 5.25 -4.67 7.16
CA VAL A 263 4.17 -3.78 7.61
C VAL A 263 3.01 -4.57 8.21
N LEU A 264 2.58 -5.66 7.57
CA LEU A 264 1.54 -6.53 8.12
C LEU A 264 1.94 -7.12 9.48
N VAL A 265 3.21 -7.47 9.67
CA VAL A 265 3.69 -8.07 10.92
C VAL A 265 3.90 -7.04 12.03
N GLU A 266 4.45 -5.88 11.69
CA GLU A 266 4.94 -4.89 12.67
C GLU A 266 3.92 -3.78 12.96
N ASP A 267 3.14 -3.34 11.97
CA ASP A 267 2.36 -2.10 12.04
C ASP A 267 0.84 -2.32 12.05
N CYS A 268 0.36 -3.53 11.76
CA CYS A 268 -1.06 -3.87 11.69
C CYS A 268 -1.64 -4.49 12.98
N ASP A 269 -0.84 -4.60 14.05
CA ASP A 269 -1.29 -5.17 15.32
C ASP A 269 -2.01 -4.12 16.18
N LEU A 270 -3.18 -4.46 16.73
CA LEU A 270 -3.94 -3.60 17.66
C LEU A 270 -3.63 -3.88 19.14
N ASP A 271 -2.73 -4.81 19.48
CA ASP A 271 -2.40 -5.11 20.88
C ASP A 271 -1.87 -3.88 21.65
N HIS A 272 -1.19 -2.95 20.97
CA HIS A 272 -0.72 -1.71 21.58
C HIS A 272 -1.85 -0.74 22.02
N MET A 273 -3.09 -0.99 21.59
CA MET A 273 -4.28 -0.21 21.97
C MET A 273 -4.91 -0.69 23.28
N GLU A 274 -4.48 -1.83 23.84
CA GLU A 274 -5.03 -2.40 25.08
C GLU A 274 -5.01 -1.43 26.28
N PRO A 275 -3.97 -0.59 26.48
CA PRO A 275 -3.99 0.43 27.54
C PRO A 275 -5.11 1.48 27.40
N TYR A 276 -5.74 1.60 26.23
CA TYR A 276 -6.82 2.55 25.92
C TYR A 276 -8.22 1.92 26.01
N GLN A 277 -8.33 0.65 26.42
CA GLN A 277 -9.63 -0.02 26.53
C GLN A 277 -10.59 0.71 27.48
N GLU A 278 -10.09 1.19 28.61
CA GLU A 278 -10.87 1.90 29.63
C GLU A 278 -10.70 3.43 29.56
N TRP A 279 -10.48 3.97 28.35
CA TRP A 279 -10.22 5.40 28.16
C TRP A 279 -11.37 6.29 28.63
N GLU A 280 -11.06 7.31 29.43
CA GLU A 280 -12.04 8.18 30.08
C GLU A 280 -12.29 9.51 29.32
N TYR A 281 -11.38 9.93 28.45
CA TYR A 281 -11.48 11.23 27.75
C TYR A 281 -12.31 11.09 26.47
N ASN A 282 -13.53 11.64 26.51
CA ASN A 282 -14.52 11.58 25.43
C ASN A 282 -14.00 12.06 24.09
N GLU A 283 -13.20 13.12 24.10
CA GLU A 283 -12.73 13.82 22.91
C GLU A 283 -11.82 12.92 22.05
N ASP A 284 -11.12 11.98 22.68
CA ASP A 284 -10.15 11.12 22.02
C ASP A 284 -10.74 9.78 21.57
N ILE A 285 -11.90 9.37 22.08
CA ILE A 285 -12.51 8.07 21.73
C ILE A 285 -12.78 7.98 20.24
N SER A 286 -13.29 9.06 19.65
CA SER A 286 -13.51 9.13 18.20
C SER A 286 -12.21 8.92 17.40
N LEU A 287 -11.08 9.41 17.91
CA LEU A 287 -9.77 9.24 17.31
C LEU A 287 -9.26 7.81 17.47
N LEU A 288 -9.48 7.19 18.63
CA LEU A 288 -9.16 5.78 18.88
C LEU A 288 -9.93 4.87 17.90
N VAL A 289 -11.21 5.15 17.67
CA VAL A 289 -12.03 4.44 16.69
C VAL A 289 -11.50 4.64 15.26
N ILE A 290 -11.25 5.88 14.83
CA ILE A 290 -10.67 6.15 13.50
C ILE A 290 -9.34 5.41 13.33
N TYR A 291 -8.49 5.44 14.35
CA TYR A 291 -7.20 4.78 14.31
C TYR A 291 -7.34 3.26 14.16
N SER A 292 -8.24 2.62 14.92
CA SER A 292 -8.52 1.19 14.76
C SER A 292 -9.07 0.86 13.37
N MET A 293 -9.94 1.69 12.81
CA MET A 293 -10.42 1.55 11.43
C MET A 293 -9.30 1.75 10.41
N ALA A 294 -8.36 2.67 10.65
CA ALA A 294 -7.22 2.92 9.80
C ALA A 294 -6.25 1.72 9.78
N ILE A 295 -6.01 1.09 10.92
CA ILE A 295 -5.22 -0.15 11.00
C ILE A 295 -5.90 -1.27 10.20
N ALA A 296 -7.21 -1.44 10.36
CA ALA A 296 -7.96 -2.43 9.57
C ALA A 296 -7.89 -2.13 8.06
N PHE A 297 -8.07 -0.87 7.66
CA PHE A 297 -7.95 -0.46 6.27
C PHE A 297 -6.53 -0.67 5.71
N LEU A 298 -5.49 -0.34 6.48
CA LEU A 298 -4.09 -0.60 6.12
C LEU A 298 -3.87 -2.09 5.89
N THR A 299 -4.38 -2.95 6.78
CA THR A 299 -4.29 -4.41 6.64
C THR A 299 -4.89 -4.90 5.34
N THR A 300 -6.11 -4.48 5.01
CA THR A 300 -6.75 -4.82 3.72
C THR A 300 -5.93 -4.32 2.53
N LYS A 301 -5.52 -3.04 2.54
CA LYS A 301 -4.74 -2.41 1.46
C LYS A 301 -3.42 -3.13 1.19
N VAL A 302 -2.71 -3.52 2.26
CA VAL A 302 -1.42 -4.22 2.14
C VAL A 302 -1.60 -5.66 1.68
N ILE A 303 -2.60 -6.39 2.19
CA ILE A 303 -2.92 -7.74 1.71
C ILE A 303 -3.26 -7.71 0.22
N ASP A 304 -4.15 -6.80 -0.21
CA ASP A 304 -4.56 -6.69 -1.61
C ASP A 304 -3.38 -6.35 -2.52
N SER A 305 -2.47 -5.47 -2.05
CA SER A 305 -1.24 -5.14 -2.78
C SER A 305 -0.34 -6.37 -2.98
N ILE A 306 -0.09 -7.16 -1.94
CA ILE A 306 0.70 -8.40 -2.05
C ILE A 306 0.02 -9.41 -2.98
N VAL A 307 -1.29 -9.58 -2.85
CA VAL A 307 -2.06 -10.58 -3.60
C VAL A 307 -2.14 -10.22 -5.09
N SER A 308 -2.25 -8.93 -5.42
CA SER A 308 -2.25 -8.44 -6.81
C SER A 308 -0.94 -8.74 -7.54
N GLU A 309 0.17 -8.89 -6.82
CA GLU A 309 1.46 -9.24 -7.42
C GLU A 309 1.45 -10.64 -8.05
N SER A 310 0.57 -11.55 -7.63
CA SER A 310 0.46 -12.90 -8.22
C SER A 310 0.14 -12.91 -9.72
N GLU A 311 -0.57 -11.88 -10.23
CA GLU A 311 -1.07 -11.83 -11.61
C GLU A 311 0.05 -11.60 -12.65
N TYR A 312 1.24 -11.18 -12.19
CA TYR A 312 2.37 -10.80 -13.04
C TYR A 312 3.54 -11.80 -13.03
N ILE A 313 3.35 -13.01 -12.49
CA ILE A 313 4.40 -14.05 -12.41
C ILE A 313 4.59 -14.76 -13.77
N ASN A 314 3.59 -14.71 -14.66
CA ASN A 314 3.62 -15.42 -15.95
C ASN A 314 4.40 -14.72 -17.07
N ASP A 315 5.07 -13.60 -16.79
CA ASP A 315 5.78 -12.78 -17.78
C ASP A 315 7.31 -12.94 -17.74
N PHE A 316 7.80 -14.13 -17.38
CA PHE A 316 9.21 -14.49 -17.50
C PHE A 316 9.49 -15.27 -18.79
#